data_AF-Q0C8Q2-F1
#
_entry.id   AF-Q0C8Q2-F1
#
_cell.length_a   1.000
_cell.length_b   1.000
_cell.length_c   1.000
_cell.angle_alpha   90.00
_cell.angle_beta   90.00
_cell.angle_gamma   90.00
#
_symmetry.space_group_name_H-M   'P 1'
#
loop_
_entity.id
_entity.type
_entity.pdbx_description
1 polymer ?
#
loop_
_entity_poly.entity_id
_entity_poly.type
_entity_poly.pdbx_seq_one_letter_code
_entity_poly.pdbx_strand_id
1 'polypeptide(L)'
;MANIKKGILLHKLIALELLLAMGHGTFIFLDEPGYGWYLSITAIGLNVSWSLHNLIAWMKLRGFFTQWGTRLYLGSLLLAQPYWVLEIYANFAFFNFGDPLFLRTRPYEPLFRDPWWIFTTVFLIYKIQQGYKRQLGQLVRASPRFGFTLFFLCLSIAFVIVDTCLILDAFHLDLPTGIEPFWKVTPTWVPIGKSVANPRMLASLRLCSSA
;
A
#
# COMPACT_ATOMS: atom_id res chain seq x y z
N MET A 1 29.46 -5.70 5.36
CA MET A 1 29.52 -5.68 6.83
C MET A 1 28.72 -4.49 7.32
N ALA A 2 27.47 -4.72 7.72
CA ALA A 2 26.54 -3.66 8.11
C ALA A 2 26.95 -3.14 9.51
N ASN A 3 27.43 -1.90 9.56
CA ASN A 3 27.74 -1.19 10.80
C ASN A 3 26.42 -0.75 11.46
N ILE A 4 25.69 -1.71 12.05
CA ILE A 4 24.50 -1.42 12.86
C ILE A 4 25.00 -0.91 14.21
N LYS A 5 25.10 0.41 14.35
CA LYS A 5 25.38 1.03 15.64
C LYS A 5 24.22 0.72 16.61
N LYS A 6 24.51 -0.12 17.61
CA LYS A 6 23.63 -0.49 18.72
C LYS A 6 23.17 0.81 19.41
N GLY A 7 21.93 1.24 19.18
CA GLY A 7 21.33 2.43 19.81
C GLY A 7 20.59 3.41 18.90
N ILE A 8 20.68 3.27 17.58
CA ILE A 8 19.95 4.18 16.68
C ILE A 8 18.49 3.72 16.54
N LEU A 9 17.55 4.52 17.06
CA LEU A 9 16.10 4.29 17.02
C LEU A 9 15.56 3.93 15.62
N LEU A 10 16.16 4.50 14.57
CA LEU A 10 15.81 4.22 13.18
C LEU A 10 15.83 2.73 12.84
N HIS A 11 16.83 1.97 13.30
CA HIS A 11 16.95 0.55 12.97
C HIS A 11 15.87 -0.28 13.67
N LYS A 12 15.50 0.09 14.89
CA LYS A 12 14.41 -0.57 15.63
C LYS A 12 13.06 -0.34 14.95
N LEU A 13 12.83 0.88 14.47
CA LEU A 13 11.59 1.24 13.77
C LEU A 13 11.46 0.52 12.42
N ILE A 14 12.54 0.41 11.64
CA ILE A 14 12.55 -0.36 10.39
C ILE A 14 12.28 -1.85 10.65
N ALA A 15 12.87 -2.43 11.70
CA ALA A 15 12.60 -3.82 12.06
C ALA A 15 11.14 -4.04 12.49
N LEU A 16 10.56 -3.08 13.23
CA LEU A 16 9.16 -3.13 13.65
C LEU A 16 8.21 -3.00 12.45
N GLU A 17 8.48 -2.08 11.53
CA GLU A 17 7.74 -1.92 10.27
C GLU A 17 7.69 -3.23 9.49
N LEU A 18 8.85 -3.89 9.29
CA LEU A 18 8.94 -5.17 8.59
C LEU A 18 8.14 -6.27 9.29
N LEU A 19 8.23 -6.33 10.62
CA LEU A 19 7.54 -7.34 11.42
C LEU A 19 6.02 -7.19 11.33
N LEU A 20 5.52 -5.96 11.37
CA LEU A 20 4.09 -5.67 11.24
C LEU A 20 3.55 -5.96 9.83
N ALA A 21 4.36 -5.74 8.80
CA ALA A 21 3.98 -6.02 7.41
C ALA A 21 3.95 -7.51 7.07
N MET A 22 4.87 -8.31 7.62
CA MET A 22 5.00 -9.75 7.29
C MET A 22 3.72 -10.55 7.57
N GLY A 23 2.96 -10.20 8.62
CA GLY A 23 1.73 -10.91 8.96
C GLY A 23 0.60 -10.72 7.95
N HIS A 24 0.62 -9.66 7.16
CA HIS A 24 -0.42 -9.42 6.16
C HIS A 24 -0.17 -10.16 4.84
N GLY A 25 0.95 -10.85 4.64
CA GLY A 25 1.14 -11.72 3.46
C GLY A 25 0.65 -13.15 3.67
N THR A 26 0.41 -13.56 4.91
CA THR A 26 0.15 -14.96 5.30
C THR A 26 -1.33 -15.34 5.35
N PHE A 27 -2.24 -14.42 5.03
CA PHE A 27 -3.69 -14.69 4.98
C PHE A 27 -4.08 -15.75 3.95
N ILE A 28 -3.23 -15.99 2.93
CA ILE A 28 -3.44 -16.99 1.88
C ILE A 28 -3.47 -18.42 2.44
N PHE A 29 -2.92 -18.66 3.64
CA PHE A 29 -2.82 -19.99 4.25
C PHE A 29 -3.98 -20.36 5.21
N LEU A 30 -5.00 -19.51 5.36
CA LEU A 30 -6.08 -19.72 6.33
C LEU A 30 -7.42 -19.99 5.63
N ASP A 31 -8.06 -21.10 5.99
CA ASP A 31 -9.40 -21.45 5.54
C ASP A 31 -10.50 -20.82 6.43
N GLU A 32 -11.74 -20.75 5.93
CA GLU A 32 -12.92 -20.33 6.71
C GLU A 32 -13.10 -21.22 7.96
N PRO A 33 -13.56 -20.67 9.11
CA PRO A 33 -14.15 -19.35 9.35
C PRO A 33 -13.20 -18.28 9.94
N GLY A 34 -11.93 -18.62 10.20
CA GLY A 34 -10.95 -17.69 10.80
C GLY A 34 -10.37 -16.66 9.83
N TYR A 35 -10.55 -16.88 8.52
CA TYR A 35 -10.01 -16.06 7.45
C TYR A 35 -10.33 -14.57 7.58
N GLY A 36 -11.62 -14.21 7.75
CA GLY A 36 -12.04 -12.80 7.83
C GLY A 36 -11.48 -12.05 9.05
N TRP A 37 -11.39 -12.74 10.19
CA TRP A 37 -10.81 -12.19 11.43
C TRP A 37 -9.30 -11.98 11.30
N TYR A 38 -8.58 -12.97 10.75
CA TYR A 38 -7.14 -12.86 10.55
C TYR A 38 -6.79 -11.76 9.54
N LEU A 39 -7.51 -11.68 8.43
CA LEU A 39 -7.33 -10.62 7.44
C LEU A 39 -7.54 -9.23 8.05
N SER A 40 -8.57 -9.06 8.88
CA SER A 40 -8.86 -7.79 9.55
C SER A 40 -7.78 -7.38 10.55
N ILE A 41 -7.30 -8.33 11.38
CA ILE A 41 -6.23 -8.06 12.36
C ILE A 41 -4.91 -7.72 11.66
N THR A 42 -4.58 -8.44 10.60
CA THR A 42 -3.35 -8.19 9.85
C THR A 42 -3.42 -6.90 9.03
N ALA A 43 -4.61 -6.50 8.55
CA ALA A 43 -4.83 -5.21 7.90
C ALA A 43 -4.59 -4.03 8.86
N ILE A 44 -4.93 -4.16 10.15
CA ILE A 44 -4.56 -3.15 11.16
C ILE A 44 -3.03 -3.07 11.27
N GLY A 45 -2.35 -4.21 11.36
CA GLY A 45 -0.88 -4.28 11.37
C GLY A 45 -0.23 -3.61 10.15
N LEU A 46 -0.79 -3.85 8.96
CA LEU A 46 -0.34 -3.24 7.71
C LEU A 46 -0.47 -1.72 7.74
N ASN A 47 -1.60 -1.19 8.20
CA ASN A 47 -1.84 0.26 8.30
C ASN A 47 -0.90 0.94 9.31
N VAL A 48 -0.62 0.28 10.43
CA VAL A 48 0.38 0.74 11.39
C VAL A 48 1.77 0.72 10.76
N SER A 49 2.12 -0.33 10.01
CA SER A 49 3.38 -0.42 9.27
C SER A 49 3.52 0.70 8.23
N TRP A 50 2.47 0.97 7.44
CA TRP A 50 2.47 2.07 6.47
C TRP A 50 2.68 3.43 7.14
N SER A 51 2.03 3.68 8.28
CA SER A 51 2.21 4.93 9.04
C SER A 51 3.65 5.05 9.56
N LEU A 52 4.23 3.95 10.06
CA LEU A 52 5.63 3.90 10.50
C LEU A 52 6.60 4.12 9.34
N HIS A 53 6.37 3.51 8.18
CA HIS A 53 7.20 3.67 6.98
C HIS A 53 7.29 5.15 6.58
N ASN A 54 6.15 5.83 6.52
CA ASN A 54 6.09 7.25 6.18
C ASN A 54 6.76 8.14 7.23
N LEU A 55 6.67 7.77 8.51
CA LEU A 55 7.37 8.45 9.59
C LEU A 55 8.89 8.24 9.51
N ILE A 56 9.35 7.03 9.19
CA ILE A 56 10.77 6.70 8.96
C ILE A 56 11.31 7.48 7.77
N ALA A 57 10.56 7.55 6.67
CA ALA A 57 10.92 8.35 5.50
C ALA A 57 11.07 9.84 5.85
N TRP A 58 10.13 10.39 6.63
CA TRP A 58 10.25 11.74 7.17
C TRP A 58 11.48 11.92 8.05
N MET A 59 11.76 11.01 8.99
CA MET A 59 12.95 11.10 9.85
C MET A 59 14.25 11.12 9.06
N LYS A 60 14.33 10.36 7.96
CA LYS A 60 15.49 10.36 7.05
C LYS A 60 15.64 11.70 6.33
N LEU A 61 14.52 12.32 5.97
CA LEU A 61 14.50 13.58 5.20
C LEU A 61 14.44 14.84 6.07
N ARG A 62 14.19 14.72 7.38
CA ARG A 62 13.93 15.86 8.29
C ARG A 62 15.04 16.92 8.28
N GLY A 63 16.29 16.50 8.03
CA GLY A 63 17.44 17.41 7.96
C GLY A 63 17.43 18.32 6.72
N PHE A 64 16.64 18.00 5.70
CA PHE A 64 16.54 18.73 4.44
C PHE A 64 15.25 19.56 4.31
N PHE A 65 14.29 19.37 5.22
CA PHE A 65 13.00 20.06 5.22
C PHE A 65 13.07 21.40 5.96
N THR A 66 12.33 22.39 5.46
CA THR A 66 11.98 23.58 6.24
C THR A 66 10.97 23.22 7.33
N GLN A 67 10.89 24.02 8.39
CA GLN A 67 9.93 23.81 9.50
C GLN A 67 8.47 23.73 8.99
N TRP A 68 8.13 24.55 7.99
CA TRP A 68 6.82 24.50 7.33
C TRP A 68 6.59 23.23 6.51
N GLY A 69 7.59 22.80 5.72
CA GLY A 69 7.47 21.57 4.94
C GLY A 69 7.29 20.32 5.81
N THR A 70 7.95 20.28 6.97
CA THR A 70 7.75 19.22 7.97
C THR A 70 6.32 19.20 8.52
N ARG A 71 5.76 20.36 8.87
CA ARG A 71 4.39 20.46 9.38
C ARG A 71 3.36 20.05 8.32
N LEU A 72 3.56 20.43 7.06
CA LEU A 72 2.67 20.03 5.97
C LEU A 72 2.74 18.52 5.71
N TYR A 73 3.94 17.93 5.71
CA TYR A 73 4.11 16.49 5.51
C TYR A 73 3.46 15.65 6.63
N LEU A 74 3.70 16.03 7.90
CA LEU A 74 3.10 15.33 9.04
C LEU A 74 1.60 15.61 9.15
N GLY A 75 1.17 16.83 8.84
CA GLY A 75 -0.24 17.21 8.81
C GLY A 75 -1.03 16.41 7.77
N SER A 76 -0.49 16.26 6.55
CA SER A 76 -1.14 15.43 5.54
C SER A 76 -1.17 13.96 5.96
N LEU A 77 -0.09 13.42 6.55
CA LEU A 77 -0.05 12.04 7.04
C LEU A 77 -1.11 11.79 8.14
N LEU A 78 -1.34 12.78 9.00
CA LEU A 78 -2.37 12.72 10.05
C LEU A 78 -3.79 12.81 9.46
N LEU A 79 -3.99 13.62 8.43
CA LEU A 79 -5.26 13.71 7.71
C LEU A 79 -5.63 12.43 6.94
N ALA A 80 -4.65 11.58 6.63
CA ALA A 80 -4.90 10.27 6.01
C ALA A 80 -5.38 9.21 7.02
N GLN A 81 -5.16 9.39 8.33
CA GLN A 81 -5.53 8.40 9.36
C GLN A 81 -7.04 8.10 9.41
N PRO A 82 -7.96 9.09 9.33
CA PRO A 82 -9.40 8.81 9.32
C PRO A 82 -9.84 7.92 8.16
N TYR A 83 -9.22 8.08 6.98
CA TYR A 83 -9.49 7.23 5.81
C TYR A 83 -9.12 5.77 6.10
N TRP A 84 -7.93 5.52 6.66
CA TRP A 84 -7.47 4.17 6.99
C TRP A 84 -8.32 3.48 8.06
N VAL A 85 -8.84 4.23 9.03
CA VAL A 85 -9.79 3.69 10.02
C VAL A 85 -11.09 3.23 9.34
N LEU A 86 -11.59 4.03 8.40
CA LEU A 86 -12.79 3.69 7.63
C LEU A 86 -12.57 2.45 6.75
N GLU A 87 -11.38 2.34 6.14
CA GLU A 87 -11.00 1.20 5.30
C GLU A 87 -10.87 -0.12 6.10
N ILE A 88 -10.34 -0.06 7.33
CA ILE A 88 -10.30 -1.22 8.24
C ILE A 88 -11.72 -1.68 8.58
N TYR A 89 -12.62 -0.74 8.89
CA TYR A 89 -14.02 -1.05 9.17
C TYR A 89 -14.72 -1.65 7.93
N ALA A 90 -14.52 -1.06 6.75
CA ALA A 90 -15.09 -1.56 5.50
C ALA A 90 -14.61 -2.97 5.17
N ASN A 91 -13.32 -3.27 5.37
CA ASN A 91 -12.77 -4.62 5.26
C ASN A 91 -13.46 -5.59 6.24
N PHE A 92 -13.52 -5.23 7.51
CA PHE A 92 -14.17 -6.08 8.52
C PHE A 92 -15.64 -6.35 8.17
N ALA A 93 -16.37 -5.33 7.74
CA ALA A 93 -17.78 -5.43 7.36
C ALA A 93 -18.00 -6.28 6.10
N PHE A 94 -17.11 -6.17 5.11
CA PHE A 94 -17.18 -6.97 3.89
C PHE A 94 -16.98 -8.46 4.18
N PHE A 95 -15.94 -8.82 4.95
CA PHE A 95 -15.61 -10.23 5.21
C PHE A 95 -16.47 -10.90 6.30
N ASN A 96 -17.06 -10.14 7.23
CA ASN A 96 -17.89 -10.73 8.30
C ASN A 96 -19.40 -10.57 8.07
N PHE A 97 -19.84 -9.48 7.41
CA PHE A 97 -21.26 -9.15 7.22
C PHE A 97 -21.71 -9.07 5.75
N GLY A 98 -20.78 -9.04 4.80
CA GLY A 98 -21.08 -9.01 3.36
C GLY A 98 -21.46 -7.63 2.80
N ASP A 99 -21.12 -6.54 3.49
CA ASP A 99 -21.46 -5.19 3.06
C ASP A 99 -20.59 -4.71 1.89
N PRO A 100 -21.17 -4.12 0.81
CA PRO A 100 -20.43 -3.68 -0.37
C PRO A 100 -19.65 -2.37 -0.18
N LEU A 101 -19.56 -1.85 1.05
CA LEU A 101 -18.91 -0.57 1.36
C LEU A 101 -17.44 -0.55 0.92
N PHE A 102 -16.74 -1.67 1.09
CA PHE A 102 -15.35 -1.86 0.67
C PHE A 102 -15.14 -1.65 -0.83
N LEU A 103 -16.10 -2.07 -1.67
CA LEU A 103 -16.00 -1.87 -3.12
C LEU A 103 -16.08 -0.39 -3.52
N ARG A 104 -16.73 0.45 -2.72
CA ARG A 104 -16.84 1.89 -2.98
C ARG A 104 -15.65 2.69 -2.48
N THR A 105 -14.97 2.23 -1.42
CA THR A 105 -13.83 2.96 -0.83
C THR A 105 -12.51 2.63 -1.52
N ARG A 106 -12.39 1.42 -2.08
CA ARG A 106 -11.21 0.92 -2.80
C ARG A 106 -10.60 1.84 -3.88
N PRO A 107 -11.37 2.55 -4.74
CA PRO A 107 -10.79 3.43 -5.75
C PRO A 107 -9.98 4.59 -5.15
N TYR A 108 -10.24 4.94 -3.88
CA TYR A 108 -9.52 5.98 -3.17
C TYR A 108 -8.24 5.47 -2.48
N GLU A 109 -8.03 4.15 -2.40
CA GLU A 109 -6.87 3.55 -1.73
C GLU A 109 -5.53 4.05 -2.30
N PRO A 110 -5.30 4.09 -3.63
CA PRO A 110 -4.05 4.60 -4.19
C PRO A 110 -3.80 6.07 -3.82
N LEU A 111 -4.87 6.88 -3.76
CA LEU A 111 -4.77 8.30 -3.44
C LEU A 111 -4.33 8.54 -1.99
N PHE A 112 -4.75 7.72 -1.04
CA PHE A 112 -4.39 7.87 0.37
C PHE A 112 -3.14 7.07 0.77
N ARG A 113 -2.63 6.21 -0.11
CA ARG A 113 -1.44 5.38 0.13
C ARG A 113 -0.19 5.92 -0.54
N ASP A 114 -0.30 6.32 -1.80
CA ASP A 114 0.86 6.49 -2.69
C ASP A 114 1.51 7.89 -2.74
N PRO A 115 0.85 9.03 -2.40
CA PRO A 115 1.46 10.36 -2.56
C PRO A 115 2.75 10.59 -1.76
N TRP A 116 2.83 10.07 -0.53
CA TRP A 116 3.95 10.36 0.38
C TRP A 116 5.26 9.72 -0.11
N TRP A 117 5.23 8.48 -0.60
CA TRP A 117 6.44 7.81 -1.07
C TRP A 117 6.94 8.42 -2.40
N ILE A 118 6.03 8.82 -3.30
CA ILE A 118 6.38 9.51 -4.54
C ILE A 118 7.02 10.87 -4.22
N PHE A 119 6.40 11.63 -3.31
CA PHE A 119 6.92 12.93 -2.89
C PHE A 119 8.31 12.81 -2.26
N THR A 120 8.50 11.91 -1.31
CA THR A 120 9.80 11.71 -0.63
C THR A 120 10.89 11.28 -1.61
N THR A 121 10.55 10.44 -2.59
CA THR A 121 11.42 10.02 -3.68
C THR A 121 11.87 11.19 -4.54
N VAL A 122 10.93 11.95 -5.09
CA VAL A 122 11.24 13.10 -5.97
C VAL A 122 12.03 14.15 -5.21
N PHE A 123 11.66 14.43 -3.96
CA PHE A 123 12.36 15.38 -3.11
C PHE A 123 13.80 14.96 -2.82
N LEU A 124 14.03 13.66 -2.57
CA LEU A 124 15.38 13.11 -2.38
C LEU A 124 16.24 13.31 -3.64
N ILE A 125 15.70 12.98 -4.82
CA ILE A 125 16.40 13.16 -6.11
C ILE A 125 16.74 14.64 -6.32
N TYR A 126 15.79 15.54 -6.07
CA TYR A 126 15.99 16.98 -6.20
C TYR A 126 17.12 17.48 -5.30
N LYS A 127 17.17 17.04 -4.04
CA LYS A 127 18.24 17.43 -3.10
C LYS A 127 19.61 16.88 -3.51
N ILE A 128 19.66 15.66 -4.05
CA ILE A 128 20.92 15.08 -4.57
C ILE A 128 21.44 15.89 -5.76
N GLN A 129 20.56 16.29 -6.69
CA GLN A 129 20.94 17.14 -7.82
C GLN A 129 21.52 18.49 -7.36
N GLN A 130 20.88 19.12 -6.38
CA GLN A 130 21.34 20.40 -5.81
C GLN A 130 22.70 20.26 -5.08
N GLY A 131 22.90 19.17 -4.33
CA GLY A 131 24.13 18.96 -3.55
C GLY A 131 25.36 18.66 -4.41
N TYR A 132 25.20 17.94 -5.52
CA TYR A 132 26.34 17.50 -6.34
C TYR A 132 26.72 18.47 -7.46
N LYS A 133 25.91 19.51 -7.75
CA LYS A 133 26.08 20.46 -8.87
C LYS A 133 26.38 19.81 -10.23
N ARG A 134 26.18 18.50 -10.36
CA ARG A 134 26.47 17.67 -11.53
C ARG A 134 25.21 16.96 -11.96
N GLN A 135 25.10 16.72 -13.27
CA GLN A 135 24.00 16.01 -13.89
C GLN A 135 23.90 14.57 -13.35
N LEU A 136 22.68 14.10 -13.03
CA LEU A 136 22.42 12.74 -12.50
C LEU A 136 23.15 11.63 -13.27
N GLY A 137 23.26 11.76 -14.60
CA GLY A 137 23.96 10.78 -15.44
C GLY A 137 25.44 10.61 -15.10
N GLN A 138 26.14 11.68 -14.70
CA GLN A 138 27.54 11.60 -14.27
C GLN A 138 27.67 10.91 -12.90
N LEU A 139 26.69 11.11 -12.01
CA LEU A 139 26.66 10.47 -10.70
C LEU A 139 26.37 8.96 -10.80
N VAL A 140 25.46 8.58 -11.71
CA VAL A 140 25.18 7.17 -12.04
C VAL A 140 26.41 6.49 -12.63
N ARG A 141 27.15 7.18 -13.50
CA ARG A 141 28.39 6.64 -14.09
C ARG A 141 29.51 6.50 -13.06
N ALA A 142 29.59 7.40 -12.08
CA ALA A 142 30.55 7.31 -10.98
C ALA A 142 30.19 6.22 -9.96
N SER A 143 28.90 5.99 -9.72
CA SER A 143 28.40 5.01 -8.76
C SER A 143 27.25 4.17 -9.34
N PRO A 144 27.55 3.07 -10.05
CA PRO A 144 26.52 2.29 -10.76
C PRO A 144 25.44 1.72 -9.83
N ARG A 145 25.80 1.40 -8.57
CA ARG A 145 24.84 0.91 -7.55
C ARG A 145 23.70 1.90 -7.31
N PHE A 146 24.01 3.20 -7.24
CA PHE A 146 23.01 4.25 -7.05
C PHE A 146 22.07 4.35 -8.25
N GLY A 147 22.60 4.17 -9.46
CA GLY A 147 21.83 4.18 -10.70
C GLY A 147 20.80 3.06 -10.79
N PHE A 148 21.17 1.83 -10.42
CA PHE A 148 20.21 0.72 -10.40
C PHE A 148 19.07 0.98 -9.41
N THR A 149 19.37 1.47 -8.21
CA THR A 149 18.33 1.83 -7.24
C THR A 149 17.38 2.89 -7.79
N LEU A 150 17.91 3.93 -8.45
CA LEU A 150 17.09 4.97 -9.07
C LEU A 150 16.23 4.43 -10.21
N PHE A 151 16.77 3.53 -11.04
CA PHE A 151 16.03 2.89 -12.12
C PHE A 151 14.85 2.07 -11.59
N PHE A 152 15.07 1.21 -10.59
CA PHE A 152 14.00 0.41 -9.97
C PHE A 152 12.94 1.30 -9.32
N LEU A 153 13.36 2.43 -8.77
CA LEU A 153 12.43 3.40 -8.18
C LEU A 153 11.53 4.05 -9.25
N CYS A 154 12.10 4.48 -10.37
CA CYS A 154 11.32 4.99 -11.50
C CYS A 154 10.37 3.93 -12.08
N LEU A 155 10.87 2.70 -12.22
CA LEU A 155 10.06 1.57 -12.68
C LEU A 155 8.88 1.30 -11.75
N SER A 156 9.09 1.35 -10.43
CA SER A 156 8.04 1.19 -9.43
C SER A 156 6.98 2.29 -9.52
N ILE A 157 7.37 3.55 -9.80
CA ILE A 157 6.42 4.65 -10.02
C ILE A 157 5.55 4.37 -11.26
N ALA A 158 6.15 3.90 -12.35
CA ALA A 158 5.41 3.56 -13.56
C ALA A 158 4.38 2.45 -13.29
N PHE A 159 4.75 1.42 -12.52
CA PHE A 159 3.83 0.34 -12.13
C PHE A 159 2.66 0.86 -11.29
N VAL A 160 2.90 1.72 -10.30
CA VAL A 160 1.83 2.30 -9.47
C VAL A 160 0.87 3.16 -10.30
N ILE A 161 1.38 3.92 -11.27
CA ILE A 161 0.52 4.70 -12.18
C ILE A 161 -0.37 3.78 -13.01
N VAL A 162 0.19 2.71 -13.58
CA VAL A 162 -0.58 1.73 -14.37
C VAL A 162 -1.64 1.05 -13.49
N ASP A 163 -1.27 0.63 -12.27
CA ASP A 163 -2.18 0.00 -11.32
C ASP A 163 -3.33 0.93 -10.92
N THR A 164 -3.03 2.19 -10.62
CA THR A 164 -4.03 3.21 -10.31
C THR A 164 -4.99 3.44 -11.49
N CYS A 165 -4.45 3.54 -12.72
CA CYS A 165 -5.27 3.68 -13.92
C CYS A 165 -6.20 2.46 -14.17
N LEU A 166 -5.76 1.26 -13.80
CA LEU A 166 -6.58 0.04 -13.89
C LEU A 166 -7.68 0.01 -12.82
N ILE A 167 -7.40 0.48 -11.60
CA ILE A 167 -8.37 0.53 -10.50
C ILE A 167 -9.47 1.59 -10.76
N LEU A 168 -9.12 2.71 -11.39
CA LEU A 168 -10.04 3.78 -11.76
C LEU A 168 -10.90 3.49 -13.00
N ASP A 169 -10.89 2.25 -13.51
CA ASP A 169 -11.66 1.80 -14.68
C ASP A 169 -11.40 2.63 -15.96
N ALA A 170 -10.21 3.24 -16.06
CA ALA A 170 -9.81 3.98 -17.26
C ALA A 170 -9.49 3.05 -18.44
N PHE A 171 -9.32 1.75 -18.17
CA PHE A 171 -9.26 0.67 -19.16
C PHE A 171 -10.36 -0.34 -18.83
N HIS A 172 -11.39 -0.40 -19.68
CA HIS A 172 -12.44 -1.42 -19.59
C HIS A 172 -11.85 -2.83 -19.76
N LEU A 173 -11.43 -3.44 -18.66
CA LEU A 173 -11.04 -4.84 -18.59
C LEU A 173 -11.97 -5.49 -17.58
N ASP A 174 -12.91 -6.31 -18.08
CA ASP A 174 -13.86 -7.15 -17.32
C ASP A 174 -13.13 -8.14 -16.40
N LEU A 175 -12.52 -7.65 -15.33
CA LEU A 175 -11.77 -8.46 -14.36
C LEU A 175 -12.49 -8.41 -12.99
N PRO A 176 -12.63 -9.55 -12.31
CA PRO A 176 -13.39 -9.65 -11.06
C PRO A 176 -12.88 -8.67 -9.99
N THR A 177 -13.80 -7.91 -9.41
CA THR A 177 -13.55 -6.86 -8.42
C THR A 177 -13.19 -7.47 -7.06
N GLY A 178 -12.11 -6.98 -6.42
CA GLY A 178 -11.68 -7.40 -5.08
C GLY A 178 -10.19 -7.75 -4.92
N ILE A 179 -9.46 -8.06 -6.01
CA ILE A 179 -8.03 -8.43 -5.98
C ILE A 179 -7.21 -7.44 -6.84
N GLU A 180 -5.99 -7.07 -6.42
CA GLU A 180 -5.12 -6.19 -7.22
C GLU A 180 -4.84 -6.83 -8.59
N PRO A 181 -4.85 -6.08 -9.70
CA PRO A 181 -4.75 -6.63 -11.04
C PRO A 181 -3.46 -7.43 -11.28
N PHE A 182 -2.37 -7.13 -10.56
CA PHE A 182 -1.11 -7.86 -10.66
C PHE A 182 -1.19 -9.33 -10.19
N TRP A 183 -2.08 -9.66 -9.26
CA TRP A 183 -2.27 -11.06 -8.85
C TRP A 183 -3.09 -11.87 -9.85
N LYS A 184 -3.78 -11.18 -10.79
CA LYS A 184 -4.61 -11.81 -11.83
C LYS A 184 -3.79 -12.39 -13.00
N VAL A 185 -2.50 -12.04 -13.12
CA VAL A 185 -1.65 -12.48 -14.24
C VAL A 185 -0.96 -13.83 -14.00
N THR A 186 -1.24 -14.51 -12.88
CA THR A 186 -0.72 -15.86 -12.63
C THR A 186 -1.64 -16.92 -13.27
N PRO A 187 -1.13 -17.81 -14.15
CA PRO A 187 -1.96 -18.80 -14.87
C PRO A 187 -2.57 -19.90 -14.00
N THR A 188 -2.36 -19.89 -12.68
CA THR A 188 -2.70 -21.00 -11.78
C THR A 188 -3.34 -20.54 -10.47
N TRP A 189 -4.33 -19.64 -10.52
CA TRP A 189 -5.21 -19.44 -9.36
C TRP A 189 -6.41 -20.40 -9.38
N VAL A 190 -6.38 -21.25 -8.36
CA VAL A 190 -7.38 -22.19 -7.82
C VAL A 190 -8.78 -21.56 -7.80
N PRO A 191 -9.85 -22.35 -8.06
CA PRO A 191 -11.16 -21.82 -8.42
C PRO A 191 -11.74 -20.92 -7.33
N ILE A 192 -12.04 -19.68 -7.71
CA ILE A 192 -13.02 -18.80 -7.06
C ILE A 192 -14.40 -19.44 -7.28
N GLY A 193 -14.63 -20.53 -6.56
CA GLY A 193 -15.82 -21.36 -6.59
C GLY A 193 -16.11 -21.96 -5.21
N LYS A 194 -15.48 -21.42 -4.15
CA LYS A 194 -15.87 -21.72 -2.78
C LYS A 194 -16.50 -20.47 -2.16
N SER A 195 -17.80 -20.37 -2.42
CA SER A 195 -18.80 -20.00 -1.42
C SER A 195 -18.75 -18.61 -0.79
N VAL A 196 -18.50 -17.55 -1.55
CA VAL A 196 -19.10 -16.22 -1.25
C VAL A 196 -20.56 -16.22 -1.74
N ALA A 197 -21.32 -17.20 -1.26
CA ALA A 197 -22.76 -17.23 -1.40
C ALA A 197 -23.28 -17.62 -0.03
N ASN A 198 -23.41 -16.63 0.85
CA ASN A 198 -24.23 -16.77 2.03
C ASN A 198 -25.61 -17.29 1.54
N PRO A 199 -26.09 -18.46 2.00
CA PRO A 199 -27.37 -19.02 1.54
C PRO A 199 -28.56 -18.07 1.80
N ARG A 200 -28.39 -17.07 2.68
CA ARG A 200 -29.38 -15.98 2.87
C ARG A 200 -29.41 -14.95 1.74
N MET A 201 -28.29 -14.71 1.05
CA MET A 201 -28.22 -13.77 -0.09
C MET A 201 -28.85 -14.38 -1.35
N LEU A 202 -28.66 -15.69 -1.56
CA LEU A 202 -29.31 -16.45 -2.64
C LEU A 202 -30.84 -16.57 -2.46
N ALA A 203 -31.32 -16.61 -1.22
CA ALA A 203 -32.76 -16.61 -0.94
C ALA A 203 -33.41 -15.26 -1.26
N SER A 204 -32.71 -14.15 -1.02
CA SER A 204 -33.20 -12.80 -1.26
C SER A 204 -33.25 -12.45 -2.75
N LEU A 205 -32.30 -12.96 -3.55
CA LEU A 205 -32.29 -12.76 -5.01
C LEU A 205 -33.30 -13.63 -5.76
N ARG A 206 -33.71 -14.79 -5.23
CA ARG A 206 -34.79 -15.59 -5.83
C ARG A 206 -36.18 -14.97 -5.65
N LEU A 207 -36.41 -14.21 -4.58
CA LEU A 207 -37.71 -13.56 -4.33
C LEU A 207 -37.94 -12.33 -5.22
N CYS A 208 -36.88 -11.62 -5.65
CA CYS A 208 -37.01 -10.49 -6.58
C CYS A 208 -37.12 -10.90 -8.07
N SER A 209 -36.91 -12.18 -8.40
CA SER A 209 -37.02 -12.67 -9.79
C SER A 209 -38.37 -13.37 -10.07
N SER A 210 -39.31 -13.34 -9.12
CA SER A 210 -40.61 -14.02 -9.21
C SER A 210 -41.79 -13.10 -8.90
N ALA A 211 -41.61 -11.78 -9.04
CA ALA A 211 -42.67 -10.78 -9.02
C ALA A 211 -42.58 -9.92 -10.28
#